data_AF-A0A1J0GJ60-F1
#
_entry.id   AF-A0A1J0GJ60-F1
#
_cell.length_a   1.000
_cell.length_b   1.000
_cell.length_c   1.000
_cell.angle_alpha   90.00
_cell.angle_beta   90.00
_cell.angle_gamma   90.00
#
_symmetry.space_group_name_H-M   'P 1'
#
loop_
_entity.id
_entity.type
_entity.pdbx_description
1 polymer ?
#
loop_
_entity_poly.entity_id
_entity_poly.type
_entity_poly.pdbx_seq_one_letter_code
_entity_poly.pdbx_strand_id
1 'polypeptide(L)'
;MTKKYIVFTSEYASAARYIAKELEKKLGIKFYGEEDLLIRTAKESGIDEKVLSEYDEKLANSKFDETLQLNELDLGLKIYNAYSDTILKIVEVRKVIVFLWKEVQI
;
A
#
# COMPACT_ATOMS: atom_id res chain seq x y z
N MET A 1 19.06 6.60 15.44
CA MET A 1 18.83 5.14 15.25
C MET A 1 18.61 4.88 13.78
N THR A 2 19.28 3.89 13.18
CA THR A 2 19.09 3.52 11.77
C THR A 2 17.77 2.78 11.60
N LYS A 3 16.76 3.45 11.03
CA LYS A 3 15.48 2.82 10.66
C LYS A 3 15.77 1.76 9.58
N LYS A 4 15.38 0.51 9.80
CA LYS A 4 15.54 -0.59 8.83
C LYS A 4 14.18 -1.12 8.44
N TYR A 5 13.83 -0.99 7.17
CA TYR A 5 12.60 -1.50 6.58
C TYR A 5 12.91 -2.20 5.27
N ILE A 6 12.05 -3.11 4.85
CA ILE A 6 12.15 -3.81 3.58
C ILE A 6 10.87 -3.52 2.79
N VAL A 7 11.01 -2.98 1.60
CA VAL A 7 9.89 -2.73 0.68
C VAL A 7 9.94 -3.77 -0.43
N PHE A 8 8.80 -4.42 -0.67
CA PHE A 8 8.59 -5.29 -1.81
C PHE A 8 7.73 -4.57 -2.84
N THR A 9 8.21 -4.55 -4.08
CA THR A 9 7.39 -4.32 -5.27
C THR A 9 7.47 -5.60 -6.11
N SER A 10 6.39 -5.93 -6.81
CA SER A 10 6.38 -7.18 -7.56
C SER A 10 5.36 -7.18 -8.67
N GLU A 11 5.61 -8.01 -9.67
CA GLU A 11 4.60 -8.35 -10.68
C GLU A 11 3.61 -9.37 -10.13
N TYR A 12 2.42 -9.39 -10.72
CA TYR A 12 1.43 -10.41 -10.43
C TYR A 12 2.02 -11.82 -10.64
N ALA A 13 1.68 -12.76 -9.75
CA ALA A 13 2.18 -14.14 -9.73
C ALA A 13 3.70 -14.34 -9.54
N SER A 14 4.45 -13.31 -9.15
CA SER A 14 5.90 -13.40 -8.84
C SER A 14 6.26 -14.13 -7.54
N ALA A 15 5.26 -14.60 -6.78
CA ALA A 15 5.42 -15.18 -5.43
C ALA A 15 6.06 -14.24 -4.38
N ALA A 16 6.19 -12.94 -4.64
CA ALA A 16 6.80 -12.00 -3.70
C ALA A 16 6.08 -11.95 -2.33
N ARG A 17 4.74 -12.06 -2.32
CA ARG A 17 3.95 -12.16 -1.08
C ARG A 17 4.29 -13.41 -0.26
N TYR A 18 4.61 -14.52 -0.92
CA TYR A 18 5.06 -15.74 -0.24
C TYR A 18 6.43 -15.54 0.39
N ILE A 19 7.37 -14.96 -0.37
CA ILE A 19 8.73 -14.65 0.13
C ILE A 19 8.67 -13.71 1.33
N ALA A 20 7.82 -12.68 1.29
CA ALA A 20 7.69 -11.73 2.38
C ALA A 20 7.15 -12.36 3.68
N LYS A 21 6.18 -13.29 3.58
CA LYS A 21 5.70 -14.07 4.74
C LYS A 21 6.76 -15.01 5.31
N GLU A 22 7.59 -15.62 4.45
CA GLU A 22 8.71 -16.43 4.91
C GLU A 22 9.80 -15.59 5.59
N LEU A 23 10.05 -14.36 5.09
CA LEU A 23 10.95 -13.42 5.73
C LEU A 23 10.44 -12.94 7.09
N GLU A 24 9.13 -12.69 7.23
CA GLU A 24 8.53 -12.37 8.52
C GLU A 24 8.81 -13.45 9.56
N LYS A 25 8.61 -14.73 9.22
CA LYS A 25 8.90 -15.86 10.10
C LYS A 25 10.39 -15.96 10.46
N LYS A 26 11.27 -15.77 9.48
CA LYS A 26 12.74 -15.91 9.67
C LYS A 26 13.36 -14.75 10.45
N LEU A 27 12.88 -13.52 10.22
CA LEU A 27 13.43 -12.31 10.82
C LEU A 27 12.69 -11.88 12.09
N GLY A 28 11.48 -12.42 12.35
CA GLY A 28 10.60 -11.96 13.43
C GLY A 28 10.10 -10.53 13.22
N ILE A 29 9.99 -10.09 11.96
CA ILE A 29 9.61 -8.73 11.58
C ILE A 29 8.24 -8.77 10.93
N LYS A 30 7.30 -7.95 11.43
CA LYS A 30 5.92 -7.94 10.91
C LYS A 30 5.87 -7.54 9.43
N PHE A 31 5.12 -8.32 8.66
CA PHE A 31 4.73 -8.04 7.28
C PHE A 31 3.42 -7.24 7.22
N TYR A 32 3.33 -6.29 6.29
CA TYR A 32 2.11 -5.57 5.94
C TYR A 32 1.84 -5.77 4.44
N GLY A 33 0.75 -6.45 4.12
CA GLY A 33 0.24 -6.56 2.76
C GLY A 33 -0.74 -5.44 2.40
N GLU A 34 -1.27 -5.47 1.18
CA GLU A 34 -2.28 -4.51 0.71
C GLU A 34 -3.49 -4.41 1.66
N GLU A 35 -4.06 -5.55 2.06
CA GLU A 35 -5.23 -5.59 2.94
C GLU A 35 -4.94 -4.95 4.31
N ASP A 36 -3.76 -5.21 4.87
CA ASP A 36 -3.34 -4.60 6.14
C ASP A 36 -3.19 -3.08 6.02
N LEU A 37 -2.68 -2.61 4.88
CA LEU A 37 -2.52 -1.20 4.59
C LEU A 37 -3.88 -0.54 4.37
N LEU A 38 -4.78 -1.13 3.59
CA LEU A 38 -6.12 -0.61 3.31
C LEU A 38 -6.92 -0.39 4.60
N ILE A 39 -7.04 -1.44 5.43
CA ILE A 39 -7.79 -1.38 6.70
C ILE A 39 -7.20 -0.30 7.61
N ARG A 40 -5.88 -0.18 7.63
CA ARG A 40 -5.21 0.77 8.51
C ARG A 40 -5.30 2.20 8.00
N THR A 41 -5.15 2.39 6.70
CA THR A 41 -5.32 3.68 6.04
C THR A 41 -6.74 4.19 6.18
N ALA A 42 -7.77 3.33 6.06
CA ALA A 42 -9.15 3.71 6.34
C ALA A 42 -9.31 4.25 7.76
N LYS A 43 -8.79 3.51 8.76
CA LYS A 43 -8.83 3.90 10.18
C LYS A 43 -8.07 5.19 10.48
N GLU A 44 -6.91 5.40 9.85
CA GLU A 44 -6.05 6.55 10.15
C GLU A 44 -6.43 7.82 9.37
N SER A 45 -6.97 7.68 8.17
CA SER A 45 -7.36 8.81 7.30
C SER A 45 -8.83 9.20 7.43
N GLY A 46 -9.67 8.32 7.99
CA GLY A 46 -11.12 8.50 8.05
C GLY A 46 -11.83 8.29 6.72
N ILE A 47 -11.13 7.75 5.71
CA ILE A 47 -11.73 7.33 4.43
C ILE A 47 -12.39 5.96 4.65
N ASP A 48 -13.59 5.77 4.09
CA ASP A 48 -14.31 4.49 4.19
C ASP A 48 -13.53 3.37 3.46
N GLU A 49 -13.45 2.19 4.07
CA GLU A 49 -12.77 1.02 3.51
C GLU A 49 -13.30 0.66 2.11
N LYS A 50 -14.61 0.86 1.85
CA LYS A 50 -15.20 0.63 0.53
C LYS A 50 -14.67 1.59 -0.51
N VAL A 51 -14.49 2.86 -0.16
CA VAL A 51 -13.97 3.86 -1.09
C VAL A 51 -12.53 3.53 -1.49
N LEU A 52 -11.72 3.05 -0.54
CA LEU A 52 -10.36 2.59 -0.83
C LEU A 52 -10.37 1.32 -1.69
N SER A 53 -11.22 0.33 -1.36
CA SER A 53 -11.35 -0.91 -2.12
C SER A 53 -11.82 -0.67 -3.55
N GLU A 54 -12.84 0.18 -3.74
CA GLU A 54 -13.36 0.54 -5.07
C GLU A 54 -12.30 1.32 -5.87
N TYR A 55 -11.51 2.16 -5.21
CA TYR A 55 -10.41 2.87 -5.86
C TYR A 55 -9.31 1.90 -6.31
N ASP A 56 -8.89 0.97 -5.46
CA ASP A 56 -7.89 -0.04 -5.77
C ASP A 56 -8.37 -0.97 -6.91
N GLU A 57 -9.64 -1.40 -6.90
CA GLU A 57 -10.24 -2.20 -7.97
C GLU A 57 -10.33 -1.43 -9.29
N LYS A 58 -10.71 -0.15 -9.24
CA LYS A 58 -10.73 0.72 -10.42
C LYS A 58 -9.33 0.88 -11.00
N LEU A 59 -8.33 1.09 -10.15
CA LEU A 59 -6.93 1.23 -10.58
C LEU A 59 -6.48 -0.04 -11.31
N ALA A 60 -6.71 -1.21 -10.69
CA ALA A 60 -6.33 -2.51 -11.24
C ALA A 60 -7.01 -2.86 -12.58
N ASN A 61 -8.20 -2.33 -12.83
CA ASN A 61 -8.99 -2.58 -14.05
C ASN A 61 -8.93 -1.43 -15.07
N SER A 62 -8.34 -0.29 -14.70
CA SER A 62 -8.30 0.88 -15.58
C SER A 62 -7.34 0.63 -16.74
N LYS A 63 -7.91 0.56 -17.96
CA LYS A 63 -7.14 0.89 -19.17
C LYS A 63 -7.02 2.41 -19.17
N PHE A 64 -5.81 2.94 -19.32
CA PHE A 64 -5.52 4.38 -19.41
C PHE A 64 -6.59 5.13 -20.22
N ASP A 65 -7.43 5.91 -19.54
CA ASP A 65 -8.37 6.85 -20.16
C ASP A 65 -8.02 8.26 -19.67
N GLU A 66 -7.54 9.10 -20.58
CA GLU A 66 -7.03 10.45 -20.31
C GLU A 66 -8.12 11.42 -19.82
N THR A 67 -9.40 11.09 -20.00
CA THR A 67 -10.51 12.04 -19.78
C THR A 67 -11.14 11.98 -18.37
N LEU A 68 -11.00 10.87 -17.64
CA LEU A 68 -11.43 10.75 -16.23
C LEU A 68 -10.49 11.48 -15.23
N GLN A 69 -9.31 11.89 -15.69
CA GLN A 69 -8.17 12.20 -14.83
C GLN A 69 -8.31 13.47 -13.98
N LEU A 70 -9.13 14.46 -14.35
CA LEU A 70 -9.10 15.78 -13.69
C LEU A 70 -9.89 15.85 -12.37
N ASN A 71 -11.02 15.15 -12.26
CA ASN A 71 -11.81 15.09 -11.01
C ASN A 71 -11.36 13.92 -10.10
N GLU A 72 -10.82 12.84 -10.69
CA GLU A 72 -10.21 11.74 -9.92
C GLU A 72 -8.81 12.09 -9.41
N LEU A 73 -8.15 13.14 -9.93
CA LEU A 73 -6.83 13.57 -9.47
C LEU A 73 -6.82 13.95 -7.98
N ASP A 74 -7.83 14.70 -7.54
CA ASP A 74 -7.89 15.20 -6.15
C ASP A 74 -8.18 14.05 -5.17
N LEU A 75 -9.13 13.18 -5.52
CA LEU A 75 -9.42 11.99 -4.71
C LEU A 75 -8.23 11.01 -4.71
N GLY A 76 -7.61 10.77 -5.87
CA GLY A 76 -6.45 9.91 -6.00
C GLY A 76 -5.25 10.43 -5.21
N LEU A 77 -4.97 11.73 -5.28
CA LEU A 77 -3.91 12.36 -4.49
C LEU A 77 -4.19 12.26 -2.99
N LYS A 78 -5.45 12.43 -2.57
CA LYS A 78 -5.85 12.24 -1.17
C LYS A 78 -5.65 10.81 -0.69
N ILE A 79 -6.03 9.82 -1.50
CA ILE A 79 -5.85 8.39 -1.19
C ILE A 79 -4.35 8.03 -1.15
N TYR A 80 -3.57 8.51 -2.13
CA TYR A 80 -2.12 8.33 -2.17
C TYR A 80 -1.44 8.88 -0.92
N ASN A 81 -1.75 10.12 -0.55
CA ASN A 81 -1.19 10.76 0.64
C ASN A 81 -1.60 9.99 1.91
N ALA A 82 -2.84 9.52 1.99
CA ALA A 82 -3.31 8.71 3.12
C ALA A 82 -2.52 7.39 3.28
N TYR A 83 -2.27 6.68 2.19
CA TYR A 83 -1.43 5.47 2.19
C TYR A 83 0.02 5.80 2.58
N SER A 84 0.60 6.85 1.99
CA SER A 84 1.97 7.29 2.26
C SER A 84 2.17 7.63 3.75
N ASP A 85 1.27 8.43 4.33
CA ASP A 85 1.29 8.79 5.74
C ASP A 85 1.18 7.56 6.64
N THR A 86 0.30 6.62 6.28
CA THR A 86 0.12 5.36 7.02
C THR A 86 1.40 4.52 7.00
N ILE A 87 2.03 4.36 5.82
CA ILE A 87 3.27 3.61 5.67
C ILE A 87 4.39 4.27 6.47
N LEU A 88 4.55 5.60 6.36
CA LEU A 88 5.57 6.32 7.10
C LEU A 88 5.42 6.10 8.60
N LYS A 89 4.21 6.25 9.16
CA LYS A 89 3.93 5.97 10.57
C LYS A 89 4.27 4.52 10.97
N ILE A 90 3.97 3.54 10.11
CA ILE A 90 4.32 2.13 10.35
C ILE A 90 5.84 1.97 10.49
N VAL A 91 6.59 2.58 9.58
CA VAL A 91 8.05 2.46 9.46
C VAL A 91 8.78 3.27 10.54
N GLU A 92 8.17 4.34 11.08
CA GLU A 92 8.74 5.12 12.17
C GLU A 92 8.82 4.35 13.48
N VAL A 93 7.80 3.54 13.79
CA VAL A 93 7.65 2.88 15.09
C VAL A 93 8.54 1.66 15.22
N ARG A 94 8.76 0.90 14.13
CA ARG A 94 9.45 -0.39 14.18
C ARG A 94 10.06 -0.80 12.84
N LYS A 95 10.93 -1.81 12.90
CA LYS A 95 11.36 -2.55 11.71
C LYS A 95 10.14 -3.28 11.15
N VAL A 96 9.94 -3.18 9.84
CA VAL A 96 8.75 -3.72 9.14
C VAL A 96 9.11 -4.16 7.73
N ILE A 97 8.29 -5.08 7.20
CA ILE A 97 8.27 -5.43 5.78
C ILE A 97 6.96 -4.88 5.22
N VAL A 98 7.04 -4.12 4.12
CA VAL A 98 5.87 -3.50 3.47
C VAL A 98 5.81 -4.00 2.04
N PHE A 99 4.62 -4.42 1.61
CA PHE A 99 4.35 -4.78 0.22
C PHE A 99 3.56 -3.67 -0.46
N LEU A 100 4.12 -3.13 -1.54
CA LEU A 100 3.48 -2.12 -2.36
C LEU A 100 3.11 -2.74 -3.71
N TRP A 101 1.88 -2.50 -4.14
CA TRP A 101 1.49 -2.81 -5.52
C TRP A 101 2.22 -1.91 -6.51
N LYS A 102 2.32 -2.37 -7.76
CA LYS A 102 3.15 -1.80 -8.83
C LYS A 102 2.89 -0.30 -9.10
N GLU A 103 1.78 0.26 -8.63
CA GLU A 103 1.36 1.64 -8.90
C GLU A 103 1.36 2.57 -7.67
N VAL A 104 1.62 2.05 -6.46
CA VAL A 104 1.94 2.88 -5.27
C VAL A 104 3.45 2.95 -5.14
N GLN A 105 4.09 3.64 -6.08
CA GLN A 105 5.54 3.89 -6.04
C GLN A 105 5.78 5.28 -5.44
N ILE A 106 6.48 5.31 -4.30
CA ILE A 106 6.97 6.54 -3.64
C ILE A 106 8.24 7.01 -4.34
#